data_AF-T0KQE6-F1
#
_entry.id   AF-T0KQE6-F1
#
_cell.length_a   1.000
_cell.length_b   1.000
_cell.length_c   1.000
_cell.angle_alpha   90.00
_cell.angle_beta   90.00
_cell.angle_gamma   90.00
#
_symmetry.space_group_name_H-M   'P 1'
#
loop_
_entity.id
_entity.type
_entity.pdbx_description
1 polymer ?
#
loop_
_entity_poly.entity_id
_entity_poly.type
_entity_poly.pdbx_seq_one_letter_code
_entity_poly.pdbx_strand_id
1 'polypeptide(L)'
;MPVSNIDKDIVNFLDYCNNSDENIYIKCAIAHLWFVSIYSYDEGNGRIARAITAYILLKHASGSEFKLYFVSTTINNNRKAYYTTLDKTTNLFYNRTFDITSWLI
;
A
#
# COMPACT_ATOMS: atom_id res chain seq x y z
N MET A 1 10.49 8.96 -8.06
CA MET A 1 10.68 10.19 -7.27
C MET A 1 12.16 10.58 -7.25
N PRO A 2 12.52 11.87 -7.14
CA PRO A 2 13.91 12.27 -6.93
C PRO A 2 14.44 11.71 -5.61
N VAL A 3 15.64 11.13 -5.63
CA VAL A 3 16.27 10.50 -4.45
C VAL A 3 16.40 11.47 -3.26
N SER A 4 16.50 12.78 -3.55
CA SER A 4 16.65 13.84 -2.55
C SER A 4 15.44 14.02 -1.61
N ASN A 5 14.26 13.47 -1.94
CA ASN A 5 13.04 13.65 -1.15
C ASN A 5 12.59 12.39 -0.41
N ILE A 6 13.28 11.26 -0.59
CA ILE A 6 12.88 9.96 -0.03
C ILE A 6 12.72 10.02 1.49
N ASP A 7 13.66 10.66 2.19
CA ASP A 7 13.59 10.75 3.66
C ASP A 7 12.33 11.48 4.13
N LYS A 8 11.97 12.57 3.46
CA LYS A 8 10.76 13.34 3.77
C LYS A 8 9.50 12.54 3.45
N ASP A 9 9.49 11.83 2.34
CA ASP A 9 8.34 11.01 1.92
C ASP A 9 8.14 9.82 2.88
N ILE A 10 9.22 9.20 3.36
CA ILE A 10 9.18 8.16 4.40
C ILE A 10 8.64 8.71 5.72
N VAL A 11 9.09 9.90 6.14
CA VAL A 11 8.58 10.54 7.38
C VAL A 11 7.07 10.79 7.28
N ASN A 12 6.60 11.37 6.18
CA ASN A 12 5.17 11.62 5.96
C ASN A 12 4.36 10.31 5.91
N PHE A 13 4.93 9.28 5.26
CA PHE A 13 4.32 7.96 5.19
C PHE A 13 4.15 7.32 6.58
N LEU A 14 5.19 7.38 7.41
CA LEU A 14 5.14 6.83 8.78
C LEU A 14 4.16 7.62 9.65
N ASP A 15 4.14 8.95 9.53
CA ASP A 15 3.18 9.80 10.23
C ASP A 15 1.74 9.42 9.86
N TYR A 16 1.44 9.28 8.57
CA TYR A 16 0.14 8.80 8.09
C TYR A 16 -0.23 7.43 8.69
N CYS A 17 0.68 6.45 8.65
CA CYS A 17 0.43 5.12 9.18
C CYS A 17 0.07 5.15 10.68
N ASN A 18 0.75 5.98 11.46
CA ASN A 18 0.58 6.05 12.91
C ASN A 18 -0.63 6.90 13.33
N ASN A 19 -0.88 8.00 12.65
CA ASN A 19 -1.75 9.07 13.15
C ASN A 19 -3.05 9.27 12.37
N SER A 20 -3.19 8.75 11.15
CA SER A 20 -4.46 8.89 10.41
C SER A 20 -5.63 8.20 11.13
N ASP A 21 -6.80 8.84 11.11
CA ASP A 21 -8.06 8.40 11.71
C ASP A 21 -9.02 7.76 10.70
N GLU A 22 -8.56 7.52 9.47
CA GLU A 22 -9.36 6.88 8.44
C GLU A 22 -9.78 5.45 8.82
N ASN A 23 -10.83 4.96 8.15
CA ASN A 23 -11.23 3.57 8.26
C ASN A 23 -10.03 2.65 8.00
N ILE A 24 -9.86 1.63 8.85
CA ILE A 24 -8.69 0.76 8.83
C ILE A 24 -8.39 0.13 7.46
N TYR A 25 -9.43 -0.22 6.69
CA TYR A 25 -9.27 -0.83 5.37
C TYR A 25 -8.78 0.20 4.35
N ILE A 26 -9.31 1.42 4.40
CA ILE A 26 -8.89 2.54 3.54
C ILE A 26 -7.45 2.93 3.89
N LYS A 27 -7.13 3.05 5.19
CA LYS A 27 -5.77 3.30 5.68
C LYS A 27 -4.78 2.26 5.15
N CYS A 28 -5.14 0.99 5.23
CA CYS A 28 -4.34 -0.13 4.72
C CYS A 28 -4.12 -0.06 3.19
N ALA A 29 -5.17 0.24 2.44
CA ALA A 29 -5.10 0.36 0.99
C ALA A 29 -4.20 1.53 0.56
N ILE A 30 -4.36 2.71 1.17
CA ILE A 30 -3.54 3.89 0.90
C ILE A 30 -2.09 3.64 1.29
N ALA A 31 -1.82 3.09 2.49
CA ALA A 31 -0.46 2.80 2.94
C ALA A 31 0.26 1.80 2.01
N HIS A 32 -0.46 0.79 1.50
CA HIS A 32 0.09 -0.15 0.54
C HIS A 32 0.50 0.55 -0.76
N LEU A 33 -0.42 1.33 -1.35
CA LEU A 33 -0.19 2.04 -2.61
C LEU A 33 0.94 3.06 -2.48
N TRP A 34 0.96 3.81 -1.37
CA TRP A 34 1.96 4.83 -1.12
C TRP A 34 3.36 4.20 -1.01
N PHE A 35 3.52 3.13 -0.23
CA PHE A 35 4.83 2.48 -0.08
C PHE A 35 5.36 1.93 -1.41
N VAL A 36 4.51 1.25 -2.19
CA VAL A 36 4.88 0.73 -3.52
C VAL A 36 5.23 1.86 -4.50
N SER A 37 4.70 3.06 -4.30
CA SER A 37 4.98 4.24 -5.12
C SER A 37 6.27 4.98 -4.74
N ILE A 38 6.67 4.98 -3.45
CA ILE A 38 7.94 5.59 -3.00
C ILE A 38 9.14 4.77 -3.49
N TYR A 39 9.04 3.45 -3.38
CA TYR A 39 10.14 2.52 -3.69
C TYR A 39 9.71 1.59 -4.83
N SER A 40 9.99 1.98 -6.07
CA SER A 40 9.62 1.21 -7.27
C SER A 40 10.74 0.34 -7.85
N TYR A 41 11.96 0.41 -7.30
CA TYR A 41 13.18 -0.09 -7.98
C TYR A 41 13.86 -1.31 -7.36
N ASP A 42 13.37 -1.86 -6.23
CA ASP A 42 14.07 -2.94 -5.52
C ASP A 42 13.24 -4.22 -5.41
N GLU A 43 13.87 -5.39 -5.59
CA GLU A 43 13.25 -6.73 -5.54
C GLU A 43 12.87 -7.11 -4.10
N GLY A 44 11.93 -6.37 -3.51
CA GLY A 44 11.51 -6.55 -2.13
C GLY A 44 10.33 -5.68 -1.72
N ASN A 45 10.03 -4.63 -2.48
CA ASN A 45 9.08 -3.60 -2.09
C ASN A 45 7.66 -4.14 -1.94
N GLY A 46 7.25 -5.08 -2.80
CA GLY A 46 5.96 -5.77 -2.66
C GLY A 46 5.86 -6.67 -1.43
N ARG A 47 6.98 -7.20 -0.89
CA ARG A 47 6.98 -7.95 0.39
C ARG A 47 6.84 -6.99 1.57
N ILE A 48 7.59 -5.89 1.55
CA ILE A 48 7.55 -4.88 2.61
C ILE A 48 6.19 -4.20 2.66
N ALA A 49 5.63 -3.81 1.51
CA ALA A 49 4.28 -3.23 1.42
C ALA A 49 3.23 -4.16 2.06
N ARG A 50 3.28 -5.46 1.75
CA ARG A 50 2.37 -6.45 2.37
C ARG A 50 2.57 -6.57 3.88
N ALA A 51 3.82 -6.54 4.35
CA ALA A 51 4.12 -6.59 5.78
C ALA A 51 3.59 -5.35 6.51
N ILE A 52 3.74 -4.16 5.94
CA ILE A 52 3.22 -2.91 6.51
C ILE A 52 1.69 -2.93 6.55
N THR A 53 1.03 -3.29 5.44
CA THR A 53 -0.43 -3.43 5.39
C THR A 53 -0.95 -4.38 6.47
N ALA A 54 -0.31 -5.54 6.63
CA ALA A 54 -0.71 -6.50 7.65
C ALA A 54 -0.45 -5.99 9.08
N TYR A 55 0.64 -5.27 9.32
CA TYR A 55 0.93 -4.65 10.61
C TYR A 55 -0.15 -3.64 11.01
N ILE A 56 -0.55 -2.75 10.09
CA ILE A 56 -1.62 -1.77 10.32
C ILE A 56 -2.93 -2.49 10.66
N LEU A 57 -3.31 -3.52 9.88
CA LEU A 57 -4.48 -4.36 10.15
C LEU A 57 -4.45 -5.03 11.53
N LEU A 58 -3.29 -5.52 11.96
CA LEU A 58 -3.12 -6.19 13.26
C LEU A 58 -3.19 -5.22 14.43
N LYS A 59 -2.68 -3.99 14.29
CA LYS A 59 -2.71 -2.98 15.36
C LYS A 59 -4.11 -2.51 15.72
N HIS A 60 -5.02 -2.50 14.76
CA HIS A 60 -6.36 -1.94 14.95
C HIS A 60 -7.47 -2.99 15.05
N ALA A 61 -7.17 -4.27 14.78
CA ALA A 61 -8.15 -5.33 14.91
C ALA A 61 -7.87 -6.17 16.16
N SER A 62 -8.78 -6.10 17.12
CA SER A 62 -8.89 -7.01 18.25
C SER A 62 -9.29 -8.41 17.75
N GLY A 63 -8.31 -9.18 17.25
CA GLY A 63 -8.50 -10.59 16.95
C GLY A 63 -7.75 -11.12 15.73
N SER A 64 -6.98 -12.18 16.00
CA SER A 64 -6.37 -13.17 15.09
C SER A 64 -5.01 -12.83 14.43
N GLU A 65 -4.05 -13.72 14.72
CA GLU A 65 -2.69 -13.80 14.17
C GLU A 65 -2.64 -14.15 12.66
N PHE A 66 -3.78 -14.44 12.03
CA PHE A 66 -3.84 -14.99 10.67
C PHE A 66 -3.81 -13.94 9.54
N LYS A 67 -3.83 -12.63 9.84
CA LYS A 67 -4.04 -11.58 8.83
C LYS A 67 -2.87 -11.35 7.86
N LEU A 68 -1.65 -11.66 8.27
CA LEU A 68 -0.46 -11.65 7.39
C LEU A 68 -0.62 -12.62 6.21
N TYR A 69 -1.17 -13.81 6.48
CA TYR A 69 -1.40 -14.84 5.47
C TYR A 69 -2.49 -14.43 4.48
N PHE A 70 -3.56 -13.77 4.96
CA PHE A 70 -4.67 -13.36 4.10
C PHE A 70 -4.27 -12.35 3.03
N VAL A 71 -3.56 -11.26 3.37
CA VAL A 71 -3.17 -10.23 2.38
C VAL A 71 -2.28 -10.82 1.29
N SER A 72 -1.28 -11.62 1.67
CA SER A 72 -0.38 -12.26 0.70
C SER A 72 -1.08 -13.29 -0.16
N THR A 73 -1.93 -14.13 0.43
CA THR A 73 -2.66 -15.18 -0.30
C THR A 73 -3.68 -14.59 -1.26
N THR A 74 -4.42 -13.56 -0.87
CA THR A 74 -5.38 -12.86 -1.74
C THR A 74 -4.68 -12.20 -2.93
N ILE A 75 -3.58 -11.47 -2.70
CA ILE A 75 -2.80 -10.86 -3.79
C ILE A 75 -2.21 -11.94 -4.70
N ASN A 76 -1.73 -13.06 -4.16
CA ASN A 76 -1.16 -14.15 -4.95
C ASN A 76 -2.23 -14.84 -5.83
N ASN A 77 -3.40 -15.13 -5.27
CA ASN A 77 -4.50 -15.76 -5.98
C ASN A 77 -5.06 -14.85 -7.09
N ASN A 78 -5.04 -13.54 -6.90
CA ASN A 78 -5.53 -12.53 -7.85
C ASN A 78 -4.40 -11.69 -8.45
N ARG A 79 -3.21 -12.27 -8.63
CA ARG A 79 -1.98 -11.55 -9.00
C ARG A 79 -2.14 -10.67 -10.24
N LYS A 80 -2.78 -11.19 -11.29
CA LYS A 80 -3.01 -10.45 -12.53
C LYS A 80 -3.89 -9.21 -12.30
N ALA A 81 -4.98 -9.37 -11.56
CA ALA A 81 -5.88 -8.27 -11.24
C ALA A 81 -5.16 -7.21 -10.38
N TYR A 82 -4.44 -7.64 -9.34
CA TYR A 82 -3.65 -6.77 -8.49
C TYR A 82 -2.67 -5.89 -9.28
N TYR A 83 -1.82 -6.49 -10.12
CA TYR A 83 -0.85 -5.71 -10.91
C TYR A 83 -1.52 -4.84 -11.97
N THR A 84 -2.65 -5.28 -12.53
CA THR A 84 -3.42 -4.46 -13.49
C THR A 84 -3.99 -3.22 -12.81
N THR A 85 -4.58 -3.37 -11.62
CA THR A 85 -5.11 -2.23 -10.87
C THR A 85 -3.98 -1.32 -10.41
N LEU A 86 -2.89 -1.88 -9.88
CA LEU A 86 -1.72 -1.11 -9.45
C LEU A 86 -1.12 -0.26 -10.59
N ASP A 87 -0.94 -0.84 -11.78
CA ASP A 87 -0.43 -0.13 -12.95
C ASP A 87 -1.39 0.99 -13.37
N LYS A 88 -2.69 0.70 -13.50
CA LYS A 88 -3.69 1.71 -13.87
C LYS A 88 -3.76 2.87 -12.87
N THR A 89 -3.58 2.59 -11.58
CA THR A 89 -3.60 3.61 -10.52
C THR A 89 -2.32 4.44 -10.51
N THR A 90 -1.15 3.82 -10.64
CA THR A 90 0.15 4.51 -10.47
C THR A 90 0.70 5.12 -11.76
N ASN A 91 0.23 4.68 -12.92
CA ASN A 91 0.71 5.16 -14.20
C ASN A 91 0.05 6.51 -14.57
N LEU A 92 0.76 7.60 -14.28
CA LEU A 92 0.30 8.98 -14.53
C LEU A 92 0.10 9.31 -16.02
N PHE A 93 0.59 8.49 -16.95
CA PHE A 93 0.28 8.67 -18.37
C PHE A 93 -1.21 8.43 -18.65
N TYR A 94 -1.79 7.41 -17.99
CA TYR A 94 -3.20 7.04 -18.09
C TYR A 94 -4.06 7.67 -16.97
N ASN A 95 -3.50 7.85 -15.77
CA ASN A 95 -4.19 8.40 -14.59
C ASN A 95 -3.61 9.76 -14.17
N ARG A 96 -3.81 10.78 -15.00
CA ARG A 96 -3.21 12.12 -14.81
C ARG A 96 -3.68 12.82 -13.53
N THR A 97 -4.90 12.53 -13.08
CA THR A 97 -5.49 13.09 -11.86
C THR A 97 -5.09 12.33 -10.60
N PHE A 98 -4.36 11.21 -10.75
CA PHE A 98 -4.01 10.30 -9.66
C PHE A 98 -5.25 9.85 -8.86
N ASP A 99 -6.32 9.48 -9.57
CA ASP A 99 -7.51 8.93 -8.96
C ASP A 99 -7.23 7.50 -8.46
N ILE A 100 -7.36 7.30 -7.15
CA ILE A 100 -7.13 6.01 -6.49
C ILE A 100 -8.42 5.25 -6.20
N THR A 101 -9.58 5.73 -6.66
CA THR A 101 -10.89 5.12 -6.36
C THR A 101 -10.94 3.65 -6.76
N SER A 102 -10.46 3.30 -7.95
CA SER A 102 -10.40 1.89 -8.41
C SER A 102 -9.46 1.00 -7.60
N TRP A 103 -8.55 1.58 -6.81
CA TRP A 103 -7.69 0.84 -5.90
C TRP A 103 -8.38 0.57 -4.55
N LEU A 104 -9.35 1.42 -4.16
CA LEU A 104 -10.06 1.32 -2.89
C LEU A 104 -11.29 0.40 -2.94
N ILE A 105 -11.77 0.03 -4.14
CA ILE A 105 -12.99 -0.76 -4.38
C ILE A 105 -12.67 -2.23 -4.70
#